data_AF-A0AAN6ELJ6-F1
#
_entry.id   AF-A0AAN6ELJ6-F1
#
_cell.length_a   1.000
_cell.length_b   1.000
_cell.length_c   1.000
_cell.angle_alpha   90.00
_cell.angle_beta   90.00
_cell.angle_gamma   90.00
#
_symmetry.space_group_name_H-M   'P 1'
#
loop_
_entity.id
_entity.type
_entity.pdbx_description
1 polymer ?
#
loop_
_entity_poly.entity_id
_entity_poly.type
_entity_poly.pdbx_seq_one_letter_code
_entity_poly.pdbx_strand_id
1 'polypeptide(L)'
;MSEKIPTFSSPQEEIAFWREVAMDARTQLEDKDIELAEHQLQSSELEAELEQEIRHLEKANTDLRTKNERLKHELEELKRKYHAVELKSGKELESIERELHYVRSQQELYQSRTRELEQDNDDLERERRAANSTMRSMEQRLSQAQETNSKMLGEVEAKKLLADEVQRLKDEVRDMNLELNIARSRSRGPQPGLSKSSANVDMGDNPSRVVHDIMNRVKDLESRLAGARNKVTPLIGDSGQYATLRSRVTRNRTVSTPKAASLFASGSSMGGAETMMRRPTNPTSARPPMNESRIPTSSLLESRRERSRILRESFRKGVDEVPRQQTVPQQR
;
A
#
# COMPACT_ATOMS: atom_id res chain seq x y z
N MET A 1 110.11 -10.75 61.84
CA MET A 1 111.22 -9.79 61.84
C MET A 1 111.93 -9.96 63.18
N SER A 2 113.23 -10.23 63.20
CA SER A 2 113.97 -10.39 64.46
C SER A 2 114.05 -9.05 65.19
N GLU A 3 113.24 -8.88 66.23
CA GLU A 3 113.39 -7.76 67.16
C GLU A 3 114.77 -7.86 67.83
N LYS A 4 115.59 -6.83 67.61
CA LYS A 4 116.85 -6.67 68.31
C LYS A 4 116.53 -6.40 69.77
N ILE A 5 116.90 -7.34 70.64
CA ILE A 5 116.77 -7.18 72.08
C ILE A 5 117.65 -5.99 72.49
N PRO A 6 117.08 -4.90 73.04
CA PRO A 6 117.84 -3.73 73.43
C PRO A 6 118.85 -4.10 74.53
N THR A 7 120.02 -3.46 74.52
CA THR A 7 121.08 -3.66 75.53
C THR A 7 121.01 -2.53 76.55
N PHE A 8 120.93 -2.87 77.84
CA PHE A 8 120.64 -1.92 78.91
C PHE A 8 121.87 -1.67 79.80
N SER A 9 122.04 -0.43 80.27
CA SER A 9 123.21 0.00 81.06
C SER A 9 123.03 -0.31 82.56
N SER A 10 121.81 -0.59 82.98
CA SER A 10 121.41 -0.87 84.36
C SER A 10 120.12 -1.72 84.36
N PRO A 11 119.95 -2.63 85.34
CA PRO A 11 118.69 -3.37 85.52
C PRO A 11 117.45 -2.46 85.65
N GLN A 12 117.62 -1.24 86.17
CA GLN A 12 116.54 -0.26 86.29
C GLN A 12 116.11 0.33 84.94
N GLU A 13 117.04 0.48 83.99
CA GLU A 13 116.78 0.99 82.64
C GLU A 13 116.06 -0.07 81.80
N GLU A 14 116.44 -1.35 81.95
CA GLU A 14 115.74 -2.49 81.36
C GLU A 14 114.29 -2.59 81.84
N ILE A 15 114.07 -2.47 83.16
CA ILE A 15 112.73 -2.49 83.76
C ILE A 15 111.89 -1.31 83.27
N ALA A 16 112.48 -0.13 83.10
CA ALA A 16 111.78 1.06 82.62
C ALA A 16 111.35 0.90 81.14
N PHE A 17 112.26 0.43 80.28
CA PHE A 17 111.96 0.17 78.87
C PHE A 17 110.87 -0.88 78.68
N TRP A 18 110.97 -2.04 79.34
CA TRP A 18 109.95 -3.08 79.22
C TRP A 18 108.61 -2.66 79.83
N ARG A 19 108.61 -1.77 80.84
CA ARG A 19 107.38 -1.18 81.39
C ARG A 19 106.72 -0.22 80.39
N GLU A 20 107.51 0.60 79.70
CA GLU A 20 107.02 1.51 78.66
C GLU A 20 106.45 0.72 77.47
N VAL A 21 107.17 -0.29 76.97
CA VAL A 21 106.68 -1.17 75.91
C VAL A 21 105.41 -1.92 76.32
N ALA A 22 105.33 -2.41 77.56
CA ALA A 22 104.13 -3.05 78.07
C ALA A 22 102.95 -2.07 78.23
N MET A 23 103.24 -0.81 78.59
CA MET A 23 102.22 0.26 78.64
C MET A 23 101.73 0.60 77.23
N ASP A 24 102.61 0.83 76.27
CA ASP A 24 102.27 1.13 74.87
C ASP A 24 101.49 -0.03 74.23
N ALA A 25 101.90 -1.27 74.46
CA ALA A 25 101.18 -2.45 73.99
C ALA A 25 99.77 -2.54 74.63
N ARG A 26 99.64 -2.15 75.91
CA ARG A 26 98.33 -2.09 76.57
C ARG A 26 97.45 -0.99 75.95
N THR A 27 97.99 0.19 75.72
CA THR A 27 97.26 1.30 75.08
C THR A 27 96.84 0.94 73.66
N GLN A 28 97.71 0.30 72.86
CA GLN A 28 97.34 -0.18 71.52
C GLN A 28 96.25 -1.26 71.57
N LEU A 29 96.28 -2.15 72.57
CA LEU A 29 95.24 -3.16 72.74
C LEU A 29 93.91 -2.50 73.12
N GLU A 30 93.93 -1.52 74.04
CA GLU A 30 92.76 -0.70 74.39
C GLU A 30 92.19 0.04 73.16
N ASP A 31 93.04 0.67 72.35
CA ASP A 31 92.62 1.35 71.11
C ASP A 31 92.00 0.38 70.09
N LYS A 32 92.57 -0.83 69.94
CA LYS A 32 92.03 -1.85 69.04
C LYS A 32 90.72 -2.43 69.53
N ASP A 33 90.55 -2.58 70.85
CA ASP A 33 89.30 -3.01 71.45
C ASP A 33 88.19 -1.97 71.22
N ILE A 34 88.52 -0.68 71.30
CA ILE A 34 87.60 0.42 70.97
C ILE A 34 87.23 0.39 69.48
N GLU A 35 88.22 0.32 68.59
CA GLU A 35 87.99 0.27 67.13
C GLU A 35 87.14 -0.95 66.72
N LEU A 36 87.39 -2.11 67.33
CA LEU A 36 86.59 -3.31 67.10
C LEU A 36 85.14 -3.12 67.56
N ALA A 37 84.92 -2.52 68.73
CA ALA A 37 83.59 -2.24 69.25
C ALA A 37 82.82 -1.24 68.34
N GLU A 38 83.50 -0.21 67.83
CA GLU A 38 82.91 0.74 66.87
C GLU A 38 82.54 0.04 65.56
N HIS A 39 83.40 -0.83 65.01
CA HIS A 39 83.09 -1.60 63.81
C HIS A 39 81.92 -2.56 64.01
N GLN A 40 81.83 -3.21 65.17
CA GLN A 40 80.71 -4.09 65.50
C GLN A 40 79.40 -3.29 65.58
N LEU A 41 79.43 -2.09 66.20
CA LEU A 41 78.26 -1.21 66.24
C LEU A 41 77.85 -0.76 64.84
N GLN A 42 78.78 -0.30 64.01
CA GLN A 42 78.51 0.13 62.64
C GLN A 42 77.93 -1.00 61.77
N SER A 43 78.45 -2.23 61.92
CA SER A 43 77.90 -3.40 61.21
C SER A 43 76.46 -3.67 61.64
N SER A 44 76.19 -3.62 62.95
CA SER A 44 74.85 -3.81 63.51
C SER A 44 73.86 -2.74 63.03
N GLU A 45 74.28 -1.47 63.00
CA GLU A 45 73.46 -0.36 62.48
C GLU A 45 73.15 -0.54 60.99
N LEU A 46 74.15 -0.88 60.18
CA LEU A 46 73.96 -1.14 58.74
C LEU A 46 73.04 -2.33 58.48
N GLU A 47 73.19 -3.42 59.24
CA GLU A 47 72.31 -4.59 59.16
C GLU A 47 70.86 -4.19 59.48
N ALA A 48 70.64 -3.39 60.53
CA ALA A 48 69.31 -2.90 60.88
C ALA A 48 68.68 -2.02 59.78
N GLU A 49 69.47 -1.15 59.14
CA GLU A 49 69.02 -0.35 57.99
C GLU A 49 68.65 -1.22 56.78
N LEU A 50 69.48 -2.21 56.45
CA LEU A 50 69.21 -3.13 55.35
C LEU A 50 67.95 -3.96 55.59
N GLU A 51 67.76 -4.47 56.82
CA GLU A 51 66.54 -5.17 57.18
C GLU A 51 65.31 -4.26 57.09
N GLN A 52 65.43 -2.98 57.47
CA GLN A 52 64.34 -2.03 57.34
C GLN A 52 63.96 -1.81 55.87
N GLU A 53 64.94 -1.67 54.98
CA GLU A 53 64.70 -1.52 53.54
C GLU A 53 64.08 -2.80 52.95
N ILE A 54 64.55 -3.99 53.35
CA ILE A 54 63.94 -5.26 52.94
C ILE A 54 62.48 -5.31 53.37
N ARG A 55 62.16 -5.00 54.63
CA ARG A 55 60.77 -4.96 55.12
C ARG A 55 59.90 -3.97 54.35
N HIS A 56 60.44 -2.79 54.02
CA HIS A 56 59.75 -1.79 53.23
C HIS A 56 59.47 -2.29 51.79
N LEU A 57 60.46 -2.87 51.13
CA LEU A 57 60.34 -3.42 49.78
C LEU A 57 59.39 -4.62 49.72
N GLU A 58 59.44 -5.52 50.71
CA GLU A 58 58.51 -6.64 50.83
C GLU A 58 57.07 -6.15 50.98
N LYS A 59 56.84 -5.16 51.86
CA LYS A 59 55.52 -4.55 52.02
C LYS A 59 55.04 -3.93 50.70
N ALA A 60 55.87 -3.12 50.05
CA ALA A 60 55.53 -2.52 48.75
C ALA A 60 55.22 -3.60 47.69
N ASN A 61 55.95 -4.71 47.67
CA ASN A 61 55.69 -5.83 46.77
C ASN A 61 54.34 -6.49 47.06
N THR A 62 54.01 -6.73 48.34
CA THR A 62 52.71 -7.28 48.72
C THR A 62 51.55 -6.34 48.35
N ASP A 63 51.70 -5.04 48.56
CA ASP A 63 50.70 -4.03 48.19
C ASP A 63 50.51 -3.97 46.67
N LEU A 64 51.59 -4.05 45.89
CA LEU A 64 51.52 -4.11 44.43
C LEU A 64 50.85 -5.39 43.94
N ARG A 65 51.12 -6.54 44.57
CA ARG A 65 50.47 -7.82 44.24
C ARG A 65 48.98 -7.79 44.50
N THR A 66 48.54 -7.31 45.67
CA THR A 66 47.11 -7.21 46.00
C THR A 66 46.39 -6.25 45.06
N LYS A 67 47.02 -5.12 44.71
CA LYS A 67 46.49 -4.19 43.71
C LYS A 67 46.38 -4.83 42.33
N ASN A 68 47.37 -5.62 41.91
CA ASN A 68 47.35 -6.32 40.63
C ASN A 68 46.20 -7.34 40.56
N GLU A 69 46.01 -8.15 41.60
CA GLU A 69 44.90 -9.10 41.68
C GLU A 69 43.54 -8.42 41.68
N ARG A 70 43.40 -7.29 42.40
CA ARG A 70 42.19 -6.48 42.35
C ARG A 70 41.89 -5.96 40.94
N LEU A 71 42.89 -5.40 40.26
CA LEU A 71 42.72 -4.88 38.90
C LEU A 71 42.39 -6.00 37.90
N LYS A 72 42.98 -7.19 38.04
CA LYS A 72 42.61 -8.37 37.23
C LYS A 72 41.15 -8.73 37.43
N HIS A 73 40.68 -8.77 38.69
CA HIS A 73 39.29 -9.06 39.00
C HIS A 73 38.34 -8.03 38.40
N GLU A 74 38.62 -6.73 38.58
CA GLU A 74 37.82 -5.64 38.01
C GLU A 74 37.77 -5.72 36.48
N LEU A 75 38.89 -6.08 35.83
CA LEU A 75 38.97 -6.28 34.39
C LEU A 75 38.13 -7.48 33.92
N GLU A 76 38.16 -8.60 34.64
CA GLU A 76 37.32 -9.78 34.35
C GLU A 76 35.83 -9.50 34.55
N GLU A 77 35.46 -8.76 35.58
CA GLU A 77 34.09 -8.30 35.78
C GLU A 77 33.63 -7.39 34.64
N LEU A 78 34.47 -6.44 34.23
CA LEU A 78 34.13 -5.53 33.14
C LEU A 78 33.98 -6.26 31.81
N LYS A 79 34.84 -7.25 31.54
CA LYS A 79 34.69 -8.14 30.38
C LYS A 79 33.39 -8.94 30.43
N ARG A 80 33.05 -9.52 31.58
CA ARG A 80 31.78 -10.24 31.77
C ARG A 80 30.57 -9.34 31.52
N LYS A 81 30.57 -8.13 32.09
CA LYS A 81 29.51 -7.12 31.89
C LYS A 81 29.42 -6.70 30.42
N TYR A 82 30.55 -6.45 29.76
CA TYR A 82 30.60 -6.10 28.35
C TYR A 82 29.98 -7.19 27.48
N HIS A 83 30.40 -8.45 27.64
CA HIS A 83 29.85 -9.56 26.86
C HIS A 83 28.37 -9.81 27.14
N ALA A 84 27.92 -9.63 28.39
CA ALA A 84 26.49 -9.73 28.72
C ALA A 84 25.67 -8.65 28.01
N VAL A 85 26.15 -7.41 27.96
CA VAL A 85 25.50 -6.31 27.24
C VAL A 85 25.53 -6.54 25.73
N GLU A 86 26.67 -6.98 25.19
CA GLU A 86 26.83 -7.30 23.76
C GLU A 86 25.85 -8.40 23.32
N LEU A 87 25.73 -9.47 24.10
CA LEU A 87 24.77 -10.55 23.84
C LEU A 87 23.31 -10.07 23.96
N LYS A 88 23.00 -9.27 24.98
CA LYS A 88 21.65 -8.72 25.17
C LYS A 88 21.27 -7.79 24.01
N SER A 89 22.17 -6.88 23.63
CA SER A 89 21.98 -5.97 22.52
C SER A 89 21.84 -6.72 21.19
N GLY A 90 22.62 -7.78 20.96
CA GLY A 90 22.46 -8.64 19.79
C GLY A 90 21.07 -9.28 19.71
N LYS A 91 20.56 -9.82 20.82
CA LYS A 91 19.21 -10.40 20.89
C LYS A 91 18.11 -9.36 20.66
N GLU A 92 18.26 -8.16 21.22
CA GLU A 92 17.33 -7.05 21.02
C GLU A 92 17.33 -6.59 19.56
N LEU A 93 18.51 -6.47 18.94
CA LEU A 93 18.65 -6.13 17.52
C LEU A 93 17.96 -7.17 16.63
N GLU A 94 18.23 -8.46 16.86
CA GLU A 94 17.56 -9.54 16.11
C GLU A 94 16.04 -9.51 16.29
N SER A 95 15.52 -9.14 17.47
CA SER A 95 14.08 -9.01 17.70
C SER A 95 13.50 -7.87 16.87
N ILE A 96 14.13 -6.70 16.91
CA ILE A 96 13.72 -5.52 16.16
C ILE A 96 13.80 -5.79 14.64
N GLU A 97 14.84 -6.48 14.19
CA GLU A 97 14.99 -6.88 12.77
C GLU A 97 13.86 -7.81 12.31
N ARG A 98 13.47 -8.79 13.16
CA ARG A 98 12.32 -9.66 12.88
C ARG A 98 11.01 -8.88 12.82
N GLU A 99 10.77 -7.98 13.76
CA GLU A 99 9.58 -7.12 13.77
C GLU A 99 9.53 -6.20 12.55
N LEU A 100 10.66 -5.60 12.18
CA LEU A 100 10.78 -4.76 10.99
C LEU A 100 10.47 -5.55 9.72
N HIS A 101 11.01 -6.76 9.58
CA HIS A 101 10.72 -7.65 8.46
C HIS A 101 9.22 -8.01 8.43
N TYR A 102 8.64 -8.34 9.58
CA TYR A 102 7.22 -8.64 9.69
C TYR A 102 6.35 -7.45 9.24
N VAL A 103 6.60 -6.25 9.75
CA VAL A 103 5.84 -5.04 9.38
C VAL A 103 5.97 -4.74 7.89
N ARG A 104 7.17 -4.87 7.31
CA ARG A 104 7.37 -4.72 5.86
C ARG A 104 6.56 -5.73 5.05
N SER A 105 6.57 -7.00 5.45
CA SER A 105 5.78 -8.04 4.77
C SER A 105 4.27 -7.79 4.85
N GLN A 106 3.79 -7.28 5.99
CA GLN A 106 2.38 -6.90 6.15
C GLN A 106 2.03 -5.68 5.29
N GLN A 107 2.92 -4.70 5.21
CA GLN A 107 2.74 -3.54 4.35
C GLN A 107 2.61 -3.95 2.87
N GLU A 108 3.48 -4.83 2.40
CA GLU A 108 3.42 -5.38 1.03
C GLU A 108 2.11 -6.14 0.78
N LEU A 109 1.68 -6.96 1.75
CA LEU A 109 0.42 -7.69 1.68
C LEU A 109 -0.77 -6.72 1.57
N TYR A 110 -0.85 -5.69 2.42
CA TYR A 110 -1.93 -4.72 2.37
C TYR A 110 -1.93 -3.91 1.08
N GLN A 111 -0.76 -3.52 0.57
CA GLN A 111 -0.67 -2.85 -0.73
C GLN A 111 -1.15 -3.73 -1.89
N SER A 112 -0.77 -5.01 -1.90
CA SER A 112 -1.28 -5.97 -2.89
C SER A 112 -2.80 -6.09 -2.78
N ARG A 113 -3.31 -6.25 -1.55
CA ARG A 113 -4.74 -6.38 -1.30
C ARG A 113 -5.54 -5.14 -1.70
N THR A 114 -4.99 -3.94 -1.49
CA THR A 114 -5.63 -2.70 -1.95
C THR A 114 -5.75 -2.68 -3.46
N ARG A 115 -4.69 -3.05 -4.20
CA ARG A 115 -4.74 -3.12 -5.66
C ARG A 115 -5.75 -4.15 -6.16
N GLU A 116 -5.82 -5.32 -5.53
CA GLU A 116 -6.84 -6.34 -5.83
C GLU A 116 -8.26 -5.77 -5.64
N LEU A 117 -8.52 -5.10 -4.52
CA LEU A 117 -9.82 -4.50 -4.24
C LEU A 117 -10.18 -3.35 -5.19
N GLU A 118 -9.19 -2.56 -5.62
CA GLU A 118 -9.37 -1.52 -6.63
C GLU A 118 -9.75 -2.14 -7.98
N GLN A 119 -9.07 -3.21 -8.39
CA GLN A 119 -9.39 -3.95 -9.61
C GLN A 119 -10.80 -4.56 -9.56
N ASP A 120 -11.15 -5.23 -8.45
CA ASP A 120 -12.48 -5.82 -8.26
C ASP A 120 -13.57 -4.73 -8.30
N ASN A 121 -13.29 -3.54 -7.76
CA ASN A 121 -14.22 -2.42 -7.82
C ASN A 121 -14.42 -1.93 -9.26
N ASP A 122 -13.35 -1.74 -10.02
CA ASP A 122 -13.42 -1.35 -11.44
C ASP A 122 -14.23 -2.36 -12.26
N ASP A 123 -14.03 -3.66 -12.03
CA ASP A 123 -14.78 -4.73 -12.67
C ASP A 123 -16.28 -4.67 -12.31
N LEU A 124 -16.61 -4.49 -11.02
CA LEU A 124 -18.00 -4.32 -10.57
C LEU A 124 -18.65 -3.07 -11.18
N GLU A 125 -17.93 -1.96 -11.28
CA GLU A 125 -18.45 -0.76 -11.92
C GLU A 125 -18.72 -0.98 -13.41
N ARG A 126 -17.85 -1.72 -14.10
CA ARG A 126 -18.02 -2.08 -15.51
C ARG A 126 -19.25 -2.96 -15.71
N GLU A 127 -19.44 -3.98 -14.87
CA GLU A 127 -20.63 -4.82 -14.89
C GLU A 127 -21.89 -4.02 -14.61
N ARG A 128 -21.88 -3.12 -13.62
CA ARG A 128 -22.99 -2.20 -13.33
C ARG A 128 -23.34 -1.34 -14.54
N ARG A 129 -22.34 -0.79 -15.25
CA ARG A 129 -22.57 0.00 -16.47
C ARG A 129 -23.21 -0.85 -17.58
N ALA A 130 -22.74 -2.08 -17.79
CA ALA A 130 -23.30 -3.00 -18.78
C ALA A 130 -24.75 -3.42 -18.43
N ALA A 131 -25.02 -3.73 -17.17
CA ALA A 131 -26.35 -4.07 -16.68
C ALA A 131 -27.33 -2.89 -16.85
N ASN A 132 -26.93 -1.68 -16.47
CA ASN A 132 -27.74 -0.47 -16.65
C ASN A 132 -28.01 -0.17 -18.13
N SER A 133 -27.03 -0.36 -19.01
CA SER A 133 -27.24 -0.21 -20.47
C SER A 133 -28.25 -1.22 -20.99
N THR A 134 -28.18 -2.47 -20.54
CA THR A 134 -29.10 -3.54 -20.94
C THR A 134 -30.51 -3.26 -20.42
N MET A 135 -30.64 -2.84 -19.16
CA MET A 135 -31.90 -2.43 -18.55
C MET A 135 -32.55 -1.29 -19.33
N ARG A 136 -31.81 -0.20 -19.62
CA ARG A 136 -32.32 0.92 -20.43
C ARG A 136 -32.77 0.48 -21.83
N SER A 137 -32.05 -0.44 -22.46
CA SER A 137 -32.46 -0.98 -23.76
C SER A 137 -33.78 -1.77 -23.67
N MET A 138 -33.99 -2.52 -22.58
CA MET A 138 -35.25 -3.22 -22.33
C MET A 138 -36.40 -2.24 -22.05
N GLU A 139 -36.17 -1.20 -21.25
CA GLU A 139 -37.14 -0.12 -21.01
C GLU A 139 -37.58 0.54 -22.31
N GLN A 140 -36.61 0.91 -23.18
CA GLN A 140 -36.92 1.51 -24.47
C GLN A 140 -37.75 0.57 -25.36
N ARG A 141 -37.43 -0.73 -25.40
CA ARG A 141 -38.22 -1.73 -26.15
C ARG A 141 -39.64 -1.85 -25.59
N LEU A 142 -39.79 -1.79 -24.27
CA LEU A 142 -41.10 -1.82 -23.62
C LEU A 142 -41.91 -0.56 -23.97
N SER A 143 -41.30 0.63 -23.93
CA SER A 143 -41.97 1.87 -24.31
C SER A 143 -42.43 1.86 -25.77
N GLN A 144 -41.60 1.36 -26.69
CA GLN A 144 -41.98 1.18 -28.10
C GLN A 144 -43.14 0.18 -28.25
N ALA A 145 -43.10 -0.94 -27.53
CA ALA A 145 -44.20 -1.91 -27.53
C ALA A 145 -45.50 -1.28 -26.98
N GLN A 146 -45.42 -0.46 -25.94
CA GLN A 146 -46.57 0.28 -25.40
C GLN A 146 -47.13 1.30 -26.40
N GLU A 147 -46.27 2.05 -27.09
CA GLU A 147 -46.68 3.01 -28.12
C GLU A 147 -47.40 2.32 -29.27
N THR A 148 -46.82 1.23 -29.79
CA THR A 148 -47.47 0.43 -30.85
C THR A 148 -48.79 -0.17 -30.40
N ASN A 149 -48.89 -0.64 -29.15
CA ASN A 149 -50.14 -1.16 -28.60
C ASN A 149 -51.20 -0.06 -28.47
N SER A 150 -50.83 1.13 -27.98
CA SER A 150 -51.72 2.29 -27.91
C SER A 150 -52.23 2.71 -29.30
N LYS A 151 -51.35 2.71 -30.31
CA LYS A 151 -51.73 2.97 -31.70
C LYS A 151 -52.73 1.92 -32.22
N MET A 152 -52.45 0.63 -32.01
CA MET A 152 -53.35 -0.45 -32.43
C MET A 152 -54.70 -0.37 -31.73
N LEU A 153 -54.75 -0.05 -30.43
CA LEU A 153 -55.99 0.16 -29.69
C LEU A 153 -56.81 1.30 -30.32
N GLY A 154 -56.18 2.43 -30.65
CA GLY A 154 -56.84 3.53 -31.37
C GLY A 154 -57.36 3.12 -32.75
N GLU A 155 -56.61 2.31 -33.51
CA GLU A 155 -57.08 1.77 -34.80
C GLU A 155 -58.28 0.82 -34.64
N VAL A 156 -58.31 0.00 -33.59
CA VAL A 156 -59.44 -0.88 -33.25
C VAL A 156 -60.67 -0.05 -32.86
N GLU A 157 -60.50 1.00 -32.06
CA GLU A 157 -61.58 1.92 -31.69
C GLU A 157 -62.16 2.65 -32.92
N ALA A 158 -61.31 3.16 -33.80
CA ALA A 158 -61.74 3.80 -35.05
C ALA A 158 -62.51 2.81 -35.96
N LYS A 159 -62.04 1.56 -36.07
CA LYS A 159 -62.76 0.50 -36.79
C LYS A 159 -64.12 0.21 -36.19
N LYS A 160 -64.25 0.20 -34.86
CA LYS A 160 -65.52 0.02 -34.16
C LYS A 160 -66.50 1.16 -34.48
N LEU A 161 -66.05 2.41 -34.37
CA LEU A 161 -66.87 3.57 -34.72
C LEU A 161 -67.35 3.53 -36.18
N LEU A 162 -66.47 3.14 -37.10
CA LEU A 162 -66.84 2.98 -38.51
C LEU A 162 -67.86 1.85 -38.70
N ALA A 163 -67.70 0.73 -38.00
CA ALA A 163 -68.66 -0.37 -38.06
C ALA A 163 -70.04 0.05 -37.54
N ASP A 164 -70.09 0.81 -36.44
CA ASP A 164 -71.33 1.35 -35.87
C ASP A 164 -72.01 2.32 -36.86
N GLU A 165 -71.26 3.22 -37.50
CA GLU A 165 -71.79 4.15 -38.50
C GLU A 165 -72.28 3.43 -39.77
N VAL A 166 -71.53 2.43 -40.25
CA VAL A 166 -71.98 1.58 -41.37
C VAL A 166 -73.27 0.86 -41.01
N GLN A 167 -73.42 0.40 -39.77
CA GLN A 167 -74.64 -0.27 -39.32
C GLN A 167 -75.82 0.71 -39.28
N ARG A 168 -75.61 1.91 -38.74
CA ARG A 168 -76.61 2.97 -38.73
C ARG A 168 -77.06 3.36 -40.14
N LEU A 169 -76.13 3.57 -41.07
CA LEU A 169 -76.46 3.85 -42.48
C LEU A 169 -77.22 2.69 -43.12
N LYS A 170 -76.90 1.43 -42.78
CA LYS A 170 -77.69 0.27 -43.24
C LYS A 170 -79.10 0.27 -42.68
N ASP A 171 -79.30 0.70 -41.43
CA ASP A 171 -80.62 0.87 -40.84
C ASP A 171 -81.39 1.98 -41.56
N GLU A 172 -80.79 3.15 -41.78
CA GLU A 172 -81.39 4.27 -42.53
C GLU A 172 -81.75 3.88 -43.97
N VAL A 173 -80.90 3.12 -44.66
CA VAL A 173 -81.19 2.57 -46.00
C VAL A 173 -82.33 1.56 -45.95
N ARG A 174 -82.41 0.72 -44.91
CA ARG A 174 -83.55 -0.19 -44.72
C ARG A 174 -84.83 0.61 -44.49
N ASP A 175 -84.81 1.62 -43.64
CA ASP A 175 -85.96 2.48 -43.36
C ASP A 175 -86.43 3.22 -44.62
N MET A 176 -85.52 3.84 -45.38
CA MET A 176 -85.87 4.47 -46.67
C MET A 176 -86.46 3.48 -47.67
N ASN A 177 -85.95 2.24 -47.74
CA ASN A 177 -86.53 1.21 -48.61
C ASN A 177 -87.93 0.79 -48.14
N LEU A 178 -88.17 0.72 -46.83
CA LEU A 178 -89.50 0.51 -46.27
C LEU A 178 -90.44 1.66 -46.64
N GLU A 179 -90.00 2.91 -46.49
CA GLU A 179 -90.75 4.10 -46.90
C GLU A 179 -91.06 4.09 -48.40
N LEU A 180 -90.10 3.75 -49.26
CA LEU A 180 -90.31 3.61 -50.71
C LEU A 180 -91.29 2.48 -51.06
N ASN A 181 -91.24 1.35 -50.35
CA ASN A 181 -92.19 0.26 -50.54
C ASN A 181 -93.61 0.66 -50.09
N ILE A 182 -93.74 1.41 -48.99
CA ILE A 182 -95.02 1.98 -48.54
C ILE A 182 -95.53 3.03 -49.54
N ALA A 183 -94.65 3.89 -50.06
CA ALA A 183 -95.01 4.88 -51.08
C ALA A 183 -95.46 4.20 -52.39
N ARG A 184 -94.78 3.13 -52.81
CA ARG A 184 -95.16 2.30 -53.96
C ARG A 184 -96.47 1.53 -53.73
N SER A 185 -96.74 1.06 -52.52
CA SER A 185 -98.03 0.45 -52.19
C SER A 185 -99.16 1.47 -52.12
N ARG A 186 -98.88 2.71 -51.69
CA ARG A 186 -99.80 3.86 -51.79
C ARG A 186 -100.03 4.35 -53.22
N SER A 187 -99.05 4.24 -54.12
CA SER A 187 -99.22 4.57 -55.55
C SER A 187 -99.84 3.44 -56.39
N ARG A 188 -100.00 2.24 -55.81
CA ARG A 188 -100.75 1.11 -56.37
C ARG A 188 -102.00 0.83 -55.52
N GLY A 189 -102.95 1.76 -55.55
CA GLY A 189 -104.35 1.51 -55.21
C GLY A 189 -105.24 1.85 -56.41
N PRO A 190 -106.08 0.92 -56.92
CA PRO A 190 -107.07 1.21 -57.95
C PRO A 190 -108.23 2.05 -57.37
N GLN A 191 -108.68 3.05 -58.11
CA GLN A 191 -109.92 3.83 -57.87
C GLN A 191 -111.17 3.01 -58.25
N PRO A 192 -112.44 3.34 -57.87
CA PRO A 192 -112.96 4.43 -57.01
C PRO A 192 -114.12 4.05 -56.03
N GLY A 193 -114.53 4.98 -55.14
CA GLY A 193 -115.92 5.05 -54.63
C GLY A 193 -116.23 5.87 -53.35
N LEU A 194 -116.70 7.13 -53.54
CA LEU A 194 -117.64 7.96 -52.72
C LEU A 194 -117.30 8.24 -51.23
N SER A 195 -117.36 9.44 -50.63
CA SER A 195 -118.07 10.71 -50.90
C SER A 195 -117.66 11.82 -49.88
N LYS A 196 -117.81 13.11 -50.28
CA LYS A 196 -117.86 14.38 -49.49
C LYS A 196 -116.59 14.75 -48.68
N SER A 197 -116.03 15.97 -48.67
CA SER A 197 -116.47 17.32 -49.07
C SER A 197 -115.29 18.32 -49.01
N SER A 198 -115.31 19.31 -49.90
CA SER A 198 -114.80 20.69 -49.79
C SER A 198 -113.29 21.03 -49.87
N ALA A 199 -112.99 21.78 -50.95
CA ALA A 199 -112.04 22.90 -51.12
C ALA A 199 -110.55 22.63 -51.45
N ASN A 200 -110.20 22.83 -52.74
CA ASN A 200 -109.13 23.71 -53.30
C ASN A 200 -107.70 23.62 -52.71
N VAL A 201 -106.58 23.48 -53.45
CA VAL A 201 -106.19 24.00 -54.77
C VAL A 201 -105.10 23.11 -55.38
N ASP A 202 -105.31 22.76 -56.65
CA ASP A 202 -104.37 22.62 -57.79
C ASP A 202 -102.85 22.76 -57.54
N MET A 203 -102.09 21.70 -57.85
CA MET A 203 -100.70 21.79 -58.33
C MET A 203 -100.37 20.56 -59.18
N GLY A 204 -100.25 20.78 -60.49
CA GLY A 204 -99.87 19.78 -61.48
C GLY A 204 -98.47 19.20 -61.25
N ASP A 205 -98.43 17.87 -61.26
CA ASP A 205 -97.27 17.00 -61.24
C ASP A 205 -96.30 17.32 -62.39
N ASN A 206 -95.10 17.81 -62.08
CA ASN A 206 -94.04 17.99 -63.08
C ASN A 206 -92.85 17.09 -62.73
N PRO A 207 -92.65 15.95 -63.42
CA PRO A 207 -91.67 14.93 -63.07
C PRO A 207 -90.23 15.45 -63.09
N SER A 208 -89.97 16.54 -63.82
CA SER A 208 -88.69 17.23 -63.88
C SER A 208 -88.25 17.82 -62.54
N ARG A 209 -89.17 18.27 -61.67
CA ARG A 209 -88.82 18.82 -60.34
C ARG A 209 -88.37 17.73 -59.37
N VAL A 210 -89.04 16.59 -59.36
CA VAL A 210 -88.69 15.45 -58.50
C VAL A 210 -87.30 14.90 -58.87
N VAL A 211 -87.00 14.80 -60.17
CA VAL A 211 -85.67 14.40 -60.64
C VAL A 211 -84.60 15.44 -60.26
N HIS A 212 -84.93 16.73 -60.31
CA HIS A 212 -84.01 17.80 -59.91
C HIS A 212 -83.72 17.77 -58.40
N ASP A 213 -84.73 17.52 -57.56
CA ASP A 213 -84.56 17.39 -56.11
C ASP A 213 -83.76 16.14 -55.72
N ILE A 214 -83.96 15.02 -56.42
CA ILE A 214 -83.15 13.81 -56.24
C ILE A 214 -81.71 14.09 -56.66
N MET A 215 -81.48 14.75 -57.79
CA MET A 215 -80.13 15.09 -58.26
C MET A 215 -79.41 16.05 -57.29
N ASN A 216 -80.14 16.99 -56.69
CA ASN A 216 -79.59 17.91 -55.70
C ASN A 216 -79.26 17.21 -54.37
N ARG A 217 -80.09 16.26 -53.93
CA ARG A 217 -79.77 15.41 -52.76
C ARG A 217 -78.62 14.45 -53.02
N VAL A 218 -78.50 13.89 -54.22
CA VAL A 218 -77.35 13.08 -54.62
C VAL A 218 -76.08 13.93 -54.63
N LYS A 219 -76.13 15.17 -55.13
CA LYS A 219 -75.00 16.10 -55.04
C LYS A 219 -74.63 16.45 -53.60
N ASP A 220 -75.59 16.62 -52.70
CA ASP A 220 -75.31 16.88 -51.28
C ASP A 220 -74.69 15.64 -50.58
N LEU A 221 -75.17 14.44 -50.92
CA LEU A 221 -74.57 13.19 -50.46
C LEU A 221 -73.16 12.98 -51.00
N GLU A 222 -72.90 13.30 -52.28
CA GLU A 222 -71.56 13.24 -52.87
C GLU A 222 -70.61 14.27 -52.24
N SER A 223 -71.08 15.49 -51.97
CA SER A 223 -70.36 16.53 -51.23
C SER A 223 -69.97 16.05 -49.82
N ARG A 224 -70.92 15.43 -49.10
CA ARG A 224 -70.68 14.87 -47.77
C ARG A 224 -69.74 13.67 -47.80
N LEU A 225 -69.85 12.80 -48.80
CA LEU A 225 -68.95 11.67 -49.02
C LEU A 225 -67.52 12.13 -49.37
N ALA A 226 -67.39 13.19 -50.18
CA ALA A 226 -66.11 13.82 -50.46
C ALA A 226 -65.52 14.49 -49.22
N GLY A 227 -66.35 15.13 -48.39
CA GLY A 227 -65.94 15.68 -47.09
C GLY A 227 -65.47 14.60 -46.11
N ALA A 228 -66.12 13.43 -46.09
CA ALA A 228 -65.67 12.28 -45.31
C ALA A 228 -64.33 11.72 -45.86
N ARG A 229 -64.17 11.63 -47.18
CA ARG A 229 -62.90 11.25 -47.81
C ARG A 229 -61.76 12.19 -47.42
N ASN A 230 -61.95 13.51 -47.46
CA ASN A 230 -60.91 14.47 -47.08
C ASN A 230 -60.51 14.41 -45.59
N LYS A 231 -61.40 13.95 -44.71
CA LYS A 231 -61.08 13.68 -43.29
C LYS A 231 -60.37 12.35 -43.09
N VAL A 232 -60.51 11.41 -44.01
CA VAL A 232 -59.89 10.06 -44.00
C VAL A 232 -58.54 10.04 -44.73
N THR A 233 -58.33 10.87 -45.76
CA THR A 233 -57.08 10.92 -46.55
C THR A 233 -55.82 11.19 -45.71
N PRO A 234 -55.82 12.06 -44.68
CA PRO A 234 -54.65 12.23 -43.80
C PRO A 234 -54.37 11.02 -42.91
N LEU A 235 -55.39 10.22 -42.61
CA LEU A 235 -55.29 9.03 -41.74
C LEU A 235 -54.80 7.79 -42.51
N ILE A 236 -54.94 7.79 -43.84
CA ILE A 236 -54.38 6.76 -44.74
C ILE A 236 -53.03 7.21 -45.35
N GLY A 237 -52.75 8.52 -45.39
CA GLY A 237 -51.58 9.11 -46.04
C GLY A 237 -50.21 8.75 -45.44
N ASP A 238 -50.14 8.30 -44.18
CA ASP A 238 -48.88 7.86 -43.56
C ASP A 238 -48.57 6.37 -43.80
N SER A 239 -49.45 5.64 -44.49
CA SER A 239 -49.24 4.24 -44.88
C SER A 239 -48.13 4.02 -45.92
N GLY A 240 -47.55 5.10 -46.46
CA GLY A 240 -46.58 5.07 -47.56
C GLY A 240 -45.10 5.06 -47.18
N GLN A 241 -44.75 5.24 -45.89
CA GLN A 241 -43.33 5.39 -45.49
C GLN A 241 -42.59 4.07 -45.22
N TYR A 242 -43.25 2.92 -45.35
CA TYR A 242 -42.60 1.61 -45.17
C TYR A 242 -41.85 1.07 -46.41
N ALA A 243 -41.64 1.89 -47.46
CA ALA A 243 -41.06 1.42 -48.73
C ALA A 243 -39.61 1.86 -49.03
N THR A 244 -38.88 2.50 -48.11
CA THR A 244 -37.45 2.87 -48.36
C THR A 244 -36.52 2.66 -47.16
N LEU A 245 -36.46 1.43 -46.64
CA LEU A 245 -35.29 0.93 -45.91
C LEU A 245 -34.86 -0.44 -46.46
N ARG A 246 -34.59 -0.48 -47.77
CA ARG A 246 -33.78 -1.52 -48.41
C ARG A 246 -32.66 -0.87 -49.22
N SER A 247 -31.50 -0.74 -48.59
CA SER A 247 -30.14 -0.62 -49.17
C SER A 247 -29.19 -0.66 -47.97
N ARG A 248 -28.15 -1.48 -47.84
CA ARG A 248 -27.35 -2.23 -48.81
C ARG A 248 -26.70 -3.37 -48.01
N VAL A 249 -27.05 -4.62 -48.30
CA VAL A 249 -26.20 -5.77 -47.98
C VAL A 249 -25.29 -5.96 -49.17
N THR A 250 -24.07 -5.44 -49.11
CA THR A 250 -22.96 -5.99 -49.90
C THR A 250 -22.35 -7.13 -49.10
N ARG A 251 -22.73 -8.36 -49.48
CA ARG A 251 -21.91 -9.54 -49.20
C ARG A 251 -20.63 -9.40 -50.02
N ASN A 252 -19.49 -9.59 -49.37
CA ASN A 252 -18.51 -10.57 -49.82
C ASN A 252 -18.05 -11.39 -48.62
N ARG A 253 -18.25 -12.71 -48.74
CA ARG A 253 -17.59 -13.81 -48.01
C ARG A 253 -16.07 -13.71 -48.25
N THR A 254 -15.19 -14.11 -47.35
CA THR A 254 -14.86 -15.51 -46.96
C THR A 254 -14.32 -15.55 -45.52
N VAL A 255 -14.92 -16.28 -44.56
CA VAL A 255 -14.66 -17.69 -44.19
C VAL A 255 -13.17 -18.00 -43.91
N SER A 256 -12.80 -18.13 -42.62
CA SER A 256 -12.26 -19.36 -41.99
C SER A 256 -11.59 -19.07 -40.62
N THR A 257 -11.96 -19.88 -39.63
CA THR A 257 -11.23 -20.19 -38.37
C THR A 257 -9.84 -20.83 -38.69
N PRO A 258 -8.87 -21.07 -37.76
CA PRO A 258 -9.08 -21.46 -36.36
C PRO A 258 -7.99 -21.05 -35.32
N LYS A 259 -8.27 -21.47 -34.08
CA LYS A 259 -7.38 -21.66 -32.94
C LYS A 259 -6.70 -23.04 -33.05
N ALA A 260 -5.36 -23.13 -33.01
CA ALA A 260 -4.58 -24.16 -32.30
C ALA A 260 -3.06 -24.11 -32.60
N ALA A 261 -2.28 -24.45 -31.56
CA ALA A 261 -0.94 -25.05 -31.55
C ALA A 261 0.33 -24.20 -31.89
N SER A 262 0.98 -23.76 -30.81
CA SER A 262 2.32 -24.15 -30.33
C SER A 262 3.59 -24.00 -31.20
N LEU A 263 4.69 -23.72 -30.47
CA LEU A 263 6.10 -24.09 -30.73
C LEU A 263 7.03 -23.13 -31.53
N PHE A 264 8.06 -22.69 -30.80
CA PHE A 264 9.48 -22.45 -31.15
C PHE A 264 9.94 -21.36 -32.15
N ALA A 265 10.53 -20.31 -31.54
CA ALA A 265 11.97 -19.93 -31.56
C ALA A 265 12.74 -19.49 -32.82
N SER A 266 13.57 -18.45 -32.57
CA SER A 266 14.81 -17.95 -33.23
C SER A 266 14.65 -17.04 -34.45
N GLY A 267 15.35 -15.91 -34.61
CA GLY A 267 16.35 -15.24 -33.76
C GLY A 267 16.88 -13.92 -34.39
N SER A 268 17.57 -13.13 -33.55
CA SER A 268 18.58 -12.06 -33.85
C SER A 268 18.09 -10.74 -34.47
N SER A 269 18.56 -9.51 -34.14
CA SER A 269 19.68 -8.93 -33.36
C SER A 269 19.40 -7.39 -33.30
N MET A 270 19.51 -6.57 -32.25
CA MET A 270 20.65 -5.98 -31.50
C MET A 270 20.01 -4.82 -30.67
N GLY A 271 20.46 -4.33 -29.51
CA GLY A 271 21.65 -4.49 -28.68
C GLY A 271 21.56 -3.54 -27.46
N GLY A 272 22.40 -3.75 -26.44
CA GLY A 272 22.50 -2.95 -25.21
C GLY A 272 22.28 -3.79 -23.94
N ALA A 273 23.27 -4.56 -23.49
CA ALA A 273 24.31 -4.19 -22.52
C ALA A 273 23.79 -4.04 -21.07
N GLU A 274 23.91 -5.11 -20.26
CA GLU A 274 24.80 -5.20 -19.07
C GLU A 274 24.40 -6.33 -18.09
N THR A 275 25.32 -7.29 -17.97
CA THR A 275 25.79 -7.98 -16.75
C THR A 275 24.78 -8.57 -15.76
N MET A 276 24.52 -9.87 -15.88
CA MET A 276 23.98 -10.71 -14.80
C MET A 276 24.95 -11.82 -14.42
N MET A 277 25.14 -11.95 -13.10
CA MET A 277 25.96 -12.93 -12.38
C MET A 277 25.64 -14.39 -12.77
N ARG A 278 26.71 -15.16 -12.97
CA ARG A 278 26.69 -16.63 -13.04
C ARG A 278 26.46 -17.23 -11.65
N ARG A 279 25.57 -18.21 -11.61
CA ARG A 279 25.47 -19.22 -10.55
C ARG A 279 26.64 -20.21 -10.68
N PRO A 280 27.34 -20.59 -9.61
CA PRO A 280 28.19 -21.76 -9.63
C PRO A 280 27.64 -22.91 -8.78
N THR A 281 27.94 -24.10 -9.28
CA THR A 281 27.83 -25.43 -8.72
C THR A 281 28.74 -25.64 -7.51
N ASN A 282 28.36 -26.54 -6.60
CA ASN A 282 29.22 -27.05 -5.52
C ASN A 282 30.54 -27.64 -6.05
N PRO A 283 31.63 -27.46 -5.29
CA PRO A 283 32.58 -28.54 -5.10
C PRO A 283 32.88 -28.82 -3.62
N THR A 284 33.18 -30.09 -3.40
CA THR A 284 33.62 -30.82 -2.23
C THR A 284 34.86 -30.23 -1.54
N SER A 285 34.87 -30.31 -0.19
CA SER A 285 36.01 -30.46 0.72
C SER A 285 37.27 -29.60 0.51
N ALA A 286 37.43 -28.56 1.34
CA ALA A 286 38.74 -28.10 1.80
C ALA A 286 38.61 -27.38 3.15
N ARG A 287 39.31 -27.93 4.16
CA ARG A 287 39.44 -27.43 5.54
C ARG A 287 40.33 -26.17 5.55
N PRO A 288 39.98 -25.05 6.23
CA PRO A 288 40.92 -23.94 6.37
C PRO A 288 41.86 -24.18 7.57
N PRO A 289 43.13 -23.74 7.49
CA PRO A 289 44.08 -23.89 8.56
C PRO A 289 43.79 -22.89 9.68
N MET A 290 44.11 -23.32 10.90
CA MET A 290 44.20 -22.47 12.08
C MET A 290 45.36 -21.48 11.91
N ASN A 291 45.16 -20.29 12.50
CA ASN A 291 46.18 -19.33 12.92
C ASN A 291 46.62 -18.25 11.91
N GLU A 292 46.05 -17.05 12.04
CA GLU A 292 46.81 -15.80 12.02
C GLU A 292 45.95 -14.66 12.60
N SER A 293 46.43 -14.08 13.70
CA SER A 293 45.90 -12.91 14.39
C SER A 293 46.01 -11.67 13.49
N ARG A 294 44.97 -11.42 12.68
CA ARG A 294 44.84 -10.18 11.90
C ARG A 294 44.55 -9.01 12.84
N ILE A 295 45.59 -8.25 13.18
CA ILE A 295 45.47 -6.96 13.85
C ILE A 295 44.63 -6.04 12.96
N PRO A 296 43.56 -5.40 13.46
CA PRO A 296 42.79 -4.45 12.65
C PRO A 296 43.70 -3.30 12.20
N THR A 297 43.72 -3.05 10.89
CA THR A 297 44.46 -1.93 10.28
C THR A 297 44.12 -0.61 10.97
N SER A 298 45.11 0.26 11.20
CA SER A 298 44.97 1.49 12.00
C SER A 298 43.76 2.34 11.62
N SER A 299 43.41 2.40 10.33
CA SER A 299 42.24 3.11 9.79
C SER A 299 40.89 2.73 10.44
N LEU A 300 40.67 1.45 10.78
CA LEU A 300 39.44 0.99 11.42
C LEU A 300 39.40 1.35 12.91
N LEU A 301 40.55 1.31 13.59
CA LEU A 301 40.70 1.74 14.98
C LEU A 301 40.55 3.27 15.09
N GLU A 302 41.10 4.02 14.13
CA GLU A 302 40.91 5.46 13.98
C GLU A 302 39.44 5.80 13.80
N SER A 303 38.74 5.11 12.88
CA SER A 303 37.31 5.31 12.62
C SER A 303 36.42 4.95 13.81
N ARG A 304 36.85 4.01 14.66
CA ARG A 304 36.12 3.65 15.89
C ARG A 304 36.37 4.68 17.00
N ARG A 305 37.60 5.19 17.12
CA ARG A 305 37.96 6.27 18.06
C ARG A 305 37.25 7.56 17.71
N GLU A 306 37.17 7.92 16.43
CA GLU A 306 36.52 9.14 15.98
C GLU A 306 35.00 9.08 16.22
N ARG A 307 34.36 7.94 15.92
CA ARG A 307 32.95 7.72 16.28
C ARG A 307 32.70 7.81 17.78
N SER A 308 33.60 7.27 18.60
CA SER A 308 33.49 7.38 20.06
C SER A 308 33.73 8.80 20.57
N ARG A 309 34.55 9.60 19.88
CA ARG A 309 34.81 11.01 20.21
C ARG A 309 33.58 11.87 19.93
N ILE A 310 32.99 11.71 18.75
CA ILE A 310 31.77 12.42 18.33
C ILE A 310 30.62 12.12 19.31
N LEU A 311 30.44 10.86 19.72
CA LEU A 311 29.38 10.49 20.68
C LEU A 311 29.57 11.13 22.06
N ARG A 312 30.82 11.28 22.53
CA ARG A 312 31.11 11.97 23.80
C ARG A 312 30.89 13.47 23.70
N GLU A 313 31.20 14.06 22.55
CA GLU A 313 31.02 15.49 22.30
C GLU A 313 29.55 15.86 22.14
N SER A 314 28.73 15.00 21.52
CA SER A 314 27.28 15.17 21.46
C SER A 314 26.62 15.06 22.84
N PHE A 315 27.09 14.14 23.69
CA PHE A 315 26.61 14.05 25.07
C PHE A 315 26.97 15.28 25.89
N ARG A 316 28.17 15.84 25.70
CA ARG A 316 28.59 17.06 26.41
C ARG A 316 27.76 18.28 25.99
N LYS A 317 27.53 18.47 24.69
CA LYS A 317 26.68 19.56 24.17
C LYS A 317 25.21 19.44 24.60
N GLY A 318 24.68 18.22 24.72
CA GLY A 318 23.32 17.99 25.19
C GLY A 318 23.10 18.26 26.69
N VAL A 319 24.17 18.32 27.50
CA VAL A 319 24.09 18.64 28.94
C VAL A 319 24.11 20.16 29.19
N ASP A 320 24.68 20.95 28.27
CA ASP A 320 24.76 22.41 28.39
C ASP A 320 23.48 23.13 27.90
N GLU A 321 22.56 22.44 27.22
CA GLU A 321 21.27 22.96 26.72
C GLU A 321 20.06 22.59 27.60
N VAL A 322 20.21 22.48 28.93
CA VAL A 322 19.05 22.38 29.83
C VAL A 322 18.44 23.79 30.00
N PRO A 323 17.19 24.05 29.53
CA PRO A 323 16.57 25.36 29.71
C PRO A 323 16.28 25.57 31.20
N ARG A 324 16.83 26.64 31.79
CA ARG A 324 16.48 27.07 33.15
C ARG A 324 14.98 27.33 33.21
N GLN A 325 14.24 26.47 33.91
CA GLN A 325 12.83 26.69 34.20
C GLN A 325 12.68 27.99 35.00
N GLN A 326 11.97 28.96 34.41
CA GLN A 326 11.54 30.18 35.10
C GLN A 326 10.57 29.80 36.22
N THR A 327 10.94 30.11 37.46
CA THR A 327 10.04 30.04 38.62
C THR A 327 9.08 31.23 38.58
N VAL A 328 7.79 30.95 38.48
CA VAL A 328 6.70 31.95 38.57
C VAL A 328 6.47 32.30 40.05
N PRO A 329 6.40 33.59 40.45
CA PRO A 329 6.15 33.97 41.84
C PRO A 329 4.66 33.83 42.17
N GLN A 330 4.34 33.15 43.28
CA GLN A 330 2.99 33.14 43.85
C GLN A 330 2.69 34.51 44.48
N GLN A 331 1.60 35.14 44.03
CA GLN A 331 0.98 36.26 44.75
C GLN A 331 0.01 35.75 45.81
N ARG A 332 0.02 36.45 46.95
CA ARG A 332 -0.80 36.25 48.15
C ARG A 332 -2.27 36.56 47.93
#